data_AF-A0ABD5YYG5-F1
#
_entry.id   AF-A0ABD5YYG5-F1
#
_cell.length_a   1.000
_cell.length_b   1.000
_cell.length_c   1.000
_cell.angle_alpha   90.00
_cell.angle_beta   90.00
_cell.angle_gamma   90.00
#
_symmetry.space_group_name_H-M   'P 1'
#
loop_
_entity.id
_entity.type
_entity.pdbx_description
1 polymer ?
#
loop_
_entity_poly.entity_id
_entity_poly.type
_entity_poly.pdbx_seq_one_letter_code
_entity_poly.pdbx_strand_id
1 'polypeptide(L)'
;MNGLPTFAALDSYAVLEQERRGASIQVDESYFRGQLKAIDAIDSVDLTKRRKIVTQSYDLYDNIQIDIDSFTKENIQTASTRFRQILQQMPEAQYLKHSFPETCFVVPEWLRTQGRVKYGARIYFFRADSAPDPDEIIQRNIEAIMDDKQGDFAQYQGRLHGYPDCCIDYFSSYNRQQDAAPEVEAVEPLSDAINDNVLQDASNSSASIKEFFEGIFELPDIYAFFAREFYPEPDCNQARKQGISIYDVLCDGCPETLIKDFFRINAGWSYQMAHNISSPTKASKPSPGSFGREHLLFYLPFLSVRSLPEYFDEG
;
A
#
# COMPACT_ATOMS: atom_id res chain seq x y z
N MET A 1 9.33 -7.40 -12.77
CA MET A 1 9.19 -6.78 -11.42
C MET A 1 10.26 -5.74 -11.12
N ASN A 2 11.50 -5.89 -11.61
CA ASN A 2 12.65 -5.01 -11.35
C ASN A 2 12.42 -3.48 -11.43
N GLY A 3 11.52 -3.05 -12.32
CA GLY A 3 11.21 -1.62 -12.51
C GLY A 3 10.17 -1.06 -11.53
N LEU A 4 9.41 -1.92 -10.83
CA LEU A 4 8.39 -1.49 -9.87
C LEU A 4 9.04 -0.85 -8.64
N PRO A 5 8.39 0.13 -7.98
CA PRO A 5 8.77 0.55 -6.64
C PRO A 5 8.90 -0.67 -5.72
N THR A 6 9.91 -0.70 -4.85
CA THR A 6 10.27 -1.88 -4.05
C THR A 6 9.10 -2.41 -3.21
N PHE A 7 8.29 -1.55 -2.57
CA PHE A 7 7.10 -2.03 -1.85
C PHE A 7 6.12 -2.77 -2.77
N ALA A 8 5.85 -2.22 -3.95
CA ALA A 8 4.95 -2.82 -4.93
C ALA A 8 5.55 -4.09 -5.53
N ALA A 9 6.88 -4.13 -5.70
CA ALA A 9 7.59 -5.30 -6.20
C ALA A 9 7.48 -6.47 -5.21
N LEU A 10 7.68 -6.24 -3.92
CA LEU A 10 7.58 -7.27 -2.87
C LEU A 10 6.13 -7.75 -2.68
N ASP A 11 5.17 -6.82 -2.62
CA ASP A 11 3.74 -7.18 -2.60
C ASP A 11 3.36 -8.02 -3.83
N SER A 12 3.84 -7.65 -5.02
CA SER A 12 3.54 -8.36 -6.27
C SER A 12 4.33 -9.68 -6.40
N TYR A 13 5.48 -9.81 -5.76
CA TYR A 13 6.24 -11.07 -5.71
C TYR A 13 5.39 -12.13 -5.01
N ALA A 14 4.80 -11.81 -3.85
CA ALA A 14 3.88 -12.71 -3.15
C ALA A 14 2.65 -13.11 -4.01
N VAL A 15 2.22 -12.24 -4.94
CA VAL A 15 1.16 -12.58 -5.91
C VAL A 15 1.65 -13.59 -6.95
N LEU A 16 2.88 -13.44 -7.46
CA LEU A 16 3.44 -14.37 -8.43
C LEU A 16 3.67 -15.76 -7.83
N GLU A 17 4.09 -15.82 -6.57
CA GLU A 17 4.33 -17.07 -5.83
C GLU A 17 3.08 -17.68 -5.21
N GLN A 18 1.90 -17.12 -5.50
CA GLN A 18 0.61 -17.65 -5.06
C GLN A 18 0.30 -17.56 -3.56
N GLU A 19 1.15 -16.86 -2.81
CA GLU A 19 0.91 -16.54 -1.40
C GLU A 19 -0.18 -15.47 -1.21
N ARG A 20 -0.41 -14.65 -2.24
CA ARG A 20 -1.51 -13.68 -2.31
C ARG A 20 -2.29 -13.79 -3.61
N ARG A 21 -3.57 -13.38 -3.55
CA ARG A 21 -4.43 -13.30 -4.73
C ARG A 21 -4.13 -12.08 -5.58
N GLY A 22 -3.85 -10.94 -4.94
CA GLY A 22 -3.54 -9.70 -5.62
C GLY A 22 -2.85 -8.68 -4.72
N ALA A 23 -2.29 -7.66 -5.35
CA ALA A 23 -1.69 -6.51 -4.70
C ALA A 23 -2.19 -5.23 -5.38
N SER A 24 -2.06 -4.10 -4.68
CA SER A 24 -2.39 -2.82 -5.28
C SER A 24 -1.59 -1.67 -4.66
N ILE A 25 -1.54 -0.58 -5.40
CA ILE A 25 -0.98 0.69 -4.94
C ILE A 25 -2.02 1.78 -5.14
N GLN A 26 -2.24 2.58 -4.11
CA GLN A 26 -2.97 3.83 -4.28
C GLN A 26 -2.04 4.86 -4.93
N VAL A 27 -2.50 5.44 -6.03
CA VAL A 27 -1.79 6.51 -6.73
C VAL A 27 -2.35 7.84 -6.22
N ASP A 28 -1.53 8.55 -5.45
CA ASP A 28 -1.83 9.86 -4.90
C ASP A 28 -0.59 10.78 -4.93
N GLU A 29 -0.74 12.02 -4.44
CA GLU A 29 0.36 12.97 -4.35
C GLU A 29 1.54 12.43 -3.53
N SER A 30 1.26 11.72 -2.42
CA SER A 30 2.30 11.16 -1.54
C SER A 30 3.11 10.09 -2.28
N TYR A 31 2.45 9.25 -3.08
CA TYR A 31 3.09 8.26 -3.94
C TYR A 31 4.11 8.91 -4.89
N PHE A 32 3.72 9.95 -5.63
CA PHE A 32 4.63 10.60 -6.59
C PHE A 32 5.75 11.38 -5.90
N ARG A 33 5.42 12.17 -4.87
CA ARG A 33 6.41 12.94 -4.11
C ARG A 33 7.42 12.03 -3.42
N GLY A 34 6.98 10.89 -2.88
CA GLY A 34 7.86 9.90 -2.26
C GLY A 34 8.89 9.36 -3.24
N GLN A 35 8.46 9.04 -4.46
CA GLN A 35 9.37 8.59 -5.51
C GLN A 35 10.36 9.67 -5.94
N LEU A 36 9.91 10.92 -6.15
CA LEU A 36 10.81 12.01 -6.48
C LEU A 36 11.84 12.26 -5.37
N LYS A 37 11.40 12.31 -4.12
CA LYS A 37 12.26 12.47 -2.94
C LYS A 37 13.28 11.34 -2.84
N ALA A 38 12.88 10.10 -3.11
CA ALA A 38 13.79 8.96 -3.07
C ALA A 38 14.82 8.99 -4.21
N ILE A 39 14.40 9.39 -5.41
CA ILE A 39 15.30 9.59 -6.56
C ILE A 39 16.31 10.71 -6.28
N ASP A 40 15.89 11.78 -5.63
CA ASP A 40 16.78 12.88 -5.20
C ASP A 40 17.77 12.47 -4.10
N ALA A 41 17.47 11.42 -3.34
CA ALA A 41 18.27 10.99 -2.20
C ALA A 41 19.37 9.96 -2.54
N ILE A 42 19.51 9.57 -3.83
CA ILE A 42 20.51 8.62 -4.29
C ILE A 42 21.18 9.10 -5.59
N ASP A 43 22.50 9.31 -5.51
CA ASP A 43 23.34 9.65 -6.66
C ASP A 43 24.00 8.43 -7.32
N SER A 44 24.00 7.26 -6.66
CA SER A 44 24.71 6.06 -7.12
C SER A 44 24.03 5.30 -8.25
N VAL A 45 22.79 5.67 -8.63
CA VAL A 45 22.00 4.98 -9.64
C VAL A 45 21.44 6.01 -10.63
N ASP A 46 21.64 5.79 -11.94
CA ASP A 46 21.00 6.63 -12.96
C ASP A 46 19.49 6.37 -13.02
N LEU A 47 18.74 7.30 -12.44
CA LEU A 47 17.28 7.27 -12.38
C LEU A 47 16.65 8.37 -13.26
N THR A 48 17.40 8.92 -14.22
CA THR A 48 16.93 10.04 -15.07
C THR A 48 15.64 9.71 -15.81
N LYS A 49 15.57 8.51 -16.42
CA LYS A 49 14.35 8.04 -17.11
C LYS A 49 13.19 7.88 -16.14
N ARG A 50 13.44 7.30 -14.96
CA ARG A 50 12.43 7.09 -13.93
C ARG A 50 11.87 8.42 -13.45
N ARG A 51 12.74 9.38 -13.12
CA ARG A 51 12.37 10.74 -12.72
C ARG A 51 11.42 11.38 -13.71
N LYS A 52 11.76 11.34 -15.00
CA LYS A 52 10.91 11.89 -16.07
C LYS A 52 9.50 11.26 -16.06
N ILE A 53 9.39 9.94 -15.93
CA ILE A 53 8.10 9.24 -15.87
C ILE A 53 7.30 9.69 -14.65
N VAL A 54 7.92 9.76 -13.47
CA VAL A 54 7.26 10.19 -12.22
C VAL A 54 6.77 11.63 -12.34
N THR A 55 7.62 12.56 -12.77
CA THR A 55 7.27 13.97 -12.93
C THR A 55 6.12 14.16 -13.90
N GLN A 56 6.20 13.57 -15.10
CA GLN A 56 5.12 13.68 -16.09
C GLN A 56 3.80 13.07 -15.61
N SER A 57 3.87 11.99 -14.83
CA SER A 57 2.67 11.36 -14.27
C SER A 57 2.08 12.18 -13.15
N TYR A 58 2.91 12.78 -12.31
CA TYR A 58 2.47 13.68 -11.25
C TYR A 58 1.80 14.93 -11.83
N ASP A 59 2.43 15.58 -12.80
CA ASP A 59 1.87 16.73 -13.50
C ASP A 59 0.54 16.39 -14.17
N LEU A 60 0.44 15.22 -14.81
CA LEU A 60 -0.82 14.75 -15.40
C LEU A 60 -1.88 14.55 -14.33
N TYR A 61 -1.55 13.82 -13.26
CA TYR A 61 -2.48 13.46 -12.17
C TYR A 61 -3.01 14.69 -11.43
N ASP A 62 -2.15 15.66 -11.13
CA ASP A 62 -2.51 16.91 -10.43
C ASP A 62 -3.47 17.79 -11.25
N ASN A 63 -3.42 17.67 -12.58
CA ASN A 63 -4.31 18.38 -13.50
C ASN A 63 -5.61 17.63 -13.83
N ILE A 64 -5.84 16.43 -13.27
CA ILE A 64 -7.10 15.73 -13.49
C ILE A 64 -8.20 16.41 -12.67
N GLN A 65 -9.20 16.93 -13.38
CA GLN A 65 -10.45 17.42 -12.80
C GLN A 65 -11.61 16.62 -13.35
N ILE A 66 -12.40 16.03 -12.46
CA ILE A 66 -13.59 15.25 -12.84
C ILE A 66 -14.83 16.00 -12.41
N ASP A 67 -15.49 16.61 -13.39
CA ASP A 67 -16.78 17.25 -13.20
C ASP A 67 -17.91 16.24 -13.34
N ILE A 68 -18.82 16.26 -12.35
CA ILE A 68 -20.01 15.42 -12.31
C ILE A 68 -21.22 16.34 -12.17
N ASP A 69 -22.07 16.40 -13.19
CA ASP A 69 -23.22 17.31 -13.24
C ASP A 69 -24.23 17.06 -12.11
N SER A 70 -24.44 15.79 -11.76
CA SER A 70 -25.26 15.39 -10.61
C SER A 70 -24.86 14.01 -10.12
N PHE A 71 -25.07 13.77 -8.82
CA PHE A 71 -24.71 12.50 -8.18
C PHE A 71 -25.73 11.40 -8.50
N THR A 72 -25.61 10.81 -9.67
CA THR A 72 -26.41 9.67 -10.15
C THR A 72 -25.50 8.52 -10.57
N LYS A 73 -26.00 7.28 -10.52
CA LYS A 73 -25.24 6.09 -10.91
C LYS A 73 -24.68 6.21 -12.34
N GLU A 74 -25.51 6.66 -13.28
CA GLU A 74 -25.14 6.85 -14.69
C GLU A 74 -24.02 7.89 -14.88
N ASN A 75 -24.10 9.02 -14.17
CA ASN A 75 -23.08 10.06 -14.25
C ASN A 75 -21.74 9.59 -13.66
N ILE A 76 -21.77 8.87 -12.53
CA ILE A 76 -20.56 8.30 -11.94
C ILE A 76 -19.97 7.21 -12.86
N GLN A 77 -20.78 6.37 -13.50
CA GLN A 77 -20.30 5.39 -14.47
C GLN A 77 -19.63 6.06 -15.68
N THR A 78 -20.25 7.11 -16.21
CA THR A 78 -19.68 7.90 -17.32
C THR A 78 -18.37 8.57 -16.92
N ALA A 79 -18.34 9.19 -15.74
CA ALA A 79 -17.13 9.82 -15.19
C ALA A 79 -16.02 8.78 -14.96
N SER A 80 -16.36 7.60 -14.43
CA SER A 80 -15.41 6.50 -14.22
C SER A 80 -14.79 6.03 -15.52
N THR A 81 -15.60 5.88 -16.58
CA THR A 81 -15.11 5.47 -17.90
C THR A 81 -14.10 6.48 -18.45
N ARG A 82 -14.44 7.78 -18.42
CA ARG A 82 -13.55 8.85 -18.87
C ARG A 82 -12.28 8.93 -18.03
N PHE A 83 -12.42 8.85 -16.71
CA PHE A 83 -11.27 8.91 -15.80
C PHE A 83 -10.33 7.74 -16.00
N ARG A 84 -10.86 6.51 -16.15
CA ARG A 84 -10.06 5.33 -16.44
C ARG A 84 -9.26 5.48 -17.73
N GLN A 85 -9.84 6.05 -18.79
CA GLN A 85 -9.14 6.30 -20.04
C GLN A 85 -7.95 7.25 -19.86
N ILE A 86 -8.10 8.30 -19.06
CA ILE A 86 -7.01 9.22 -18.71
C ILE A 86 -5.92 8.48 -17.93
N LEU A 87 -6.31 7.72 -16.90
CA LEU A 87 -5.38 6.96 -16.06
C LEU A 87 -4.58 5.92 -16.85
N GLN A 88 -5.19 5.27 -17.84
CA GLN A 88 -4.50 4.31 -18.73
C GLN A 88 -3.44 4.96 -19.62
N GLN A 89 -3.53 6.27 -19.85
CA GLN A 89 -2.55 7.05 -20.61
C GLN A 89 -1.42 7.61 -19.73
N MET A 90 -1.55 7.53 -18.40
CA MET A 90 -0.54 8.02 -17.48
C MET A 90 0.77 7.23 -17.65
N PRO A 91 1.93 7.92 -17.81
CA PRO A 91 3.21 7.25 -18.00
C PRO A 91 3.53 6.23 -16.90
N GLU A 92 3.15 6.52 -15.66
CA GLU A 92 3.29 5.61 -14.52
C GLU A 92 2.52 4.31 -14.70
N ALA A 93 1.23 4.38 -15.06
CA ALA A 93 0.41 3.18 -15.25
C ALA A 93 0.98 2.30 -16.38
N GLN A 94 1.45 2.92 -17.46
CA GLN A 94 2.08 2.20 -18.57
C GLN A 94 3.42 1.58 -18.17
N TYR A 95 4.23 2.32 -17.41
CA TYR A 95 5.53 1.86 -16.93
C TYR A 95 5.39 0.66 -15.98
N LEU A 96 4.46 0.71 -15.03
CA LEU A 96 4.21 -0.38 -14.10
C LEU A 96 3.61 -1.60 -14.81
N LYS A 97 2.68 -1.37 -15.75
CA LYS A 97 2.13 -2.44 -16.60
C LYS A 97 3.21 -3.14 -17.43
N HIS A 98 4.20 -2.41 -17.94
CA HIS A 98 5.32 -3.01 -18.65
C HIS A 98 6.33 -3.70 -17.73
N SER A 99 6.43 -3.25 -16.47
CA SER A 99 7.40 -3.75 -15.50
C SER A 99 6.93 -4.99 -14.75
N PHE A 100 5.63 -5.24 -14.68
CA PHE A 100 5.03 -6.42 -14.08
C PHE A 100 4.76 -7.50 -15.16
N PRO A 101 5.18 -8.77 -14.94
CA PRO A 101 5.10 -9.80 -15.98
C PRO A 101 3.67 -10.32 -16.26
N GLU A 102 2.74 -10.11 -15.33
CA GLU A 102 1.37 -10.63 -15.40
C GLU A 102 0.35 -9.49 -15.61
N THR A 103 -0.88 -9.64 -15.11
CA THR A 103 -1.95 -8.66 -15.28
C THR A 103 -1.77 -7.45 -14.36
N CYS A 104 -1.55 -6.29 -14.96
CA CYS A 104 -1.51 -5.00 -14.28
C CYS A 104 -2.47 -4.00 -14.95
N PHE A 105 -3.36 -3.39 -14.17
CA PHE A 105 -4.30 -2.40 -14.67
C PHE A 105 -4.60 -1.32 -13.62
N VAL A 106 -5.05 -0.17 -14.11
CA VAL A 106 -5.46 0.98 -13.28
C VAL A 106 -6.98 1.10 -13.30
N VAL A 107 -7.57 1.42 -12.15
CA VAL A 107 -8.98 1.75 -11.99
C VAL A 107 -9.15 3.07 -11.23
N PRO A 108 -10.20 3.84 -11.55
CA PRO A 108 -10.66 4.92 -10.70
C PRO A 108 -11.29 4.36 -9.42
N GLU A 109 -11.12 5.07 -8.31
CA GLU A 109 -11.80 4.78 -7.04
C GLU A 109 -12.52 6.02 -6.55
N TRP A 110 -13.77 5.85 -6.14
CA TRP A 110 -14.59 6.87 -5.54
C TRP A 110 -14.74 6.64 -4.05
N LEU A 111 -14.75 7.73 -3.29
CA LEU A 111 -14.97 7.74 -1.86
C LEU A 111 -16.02 8.80 -1.51
N ARG A 112 -17.00 8.45 -0.68
CA ARG A 112 -18.06 9.38 -0.24
C ARG A 112 -17.90 9.70 1.24
N THR A 113 -17.35 10.86 1.57
CA THR A 113 -17.18 11.29 2.97
C THR A 113 -17.98 12.55 3.24
N GLN A 114 -18.82 12.52 4.28
CA GLN A 114 -19.58 13.70 4.75
C GLN A 114 -20.35 14.42 3.63
N GLY A 115 -20.99 13.65 2.75
CA GLY A 115 -21.76 14.19 1.62
C GLY A 115 -20.92 14.72 0.45
N ARG A 116 -19.59 14.61 0.49
CA ARG A 116 -18.69 14.93 -0.62
C ARG A 116 -18.17 13.67 -1.28
N VAL A 117 -18.10 13.69 -2.61
CA VAL A 117 -17.47 12.64 -3.40
C VAL A 117 -16.03 13.08 -3.69
N LYS A 118 -15.09 12.23 -3.30
CA LYS A 118 -13.68 12.29 -3.65
C LYS A 118 -13.38 11.17 -4.63
N TYR A 119 -12.31 11.34 -5.38
CA TYR A 119 -11.82 10.33 -6.31
C TYR A 119 -10.31 10.17 -6.18
N GLY A 120 -9.84 9.00 -6.58
CA GLY A 120 -8.43 8.67 -6.69
C GLY A 120 -8.23 7.56 -7.71
N ALA A 121 -7.00 7.06 -7.80
CA ALA A 121 -6.66 5.95 -8.67
C ALA A 121 -5.95 4.85 -7.89
N ARG A 122 -6.20 3.61 -8.31
CA ARG A 122 -5.50 2.44 -7.79
C ARG A 122 -5.01 1.58 -8.93
N ILE A 123 -3.76 1.14 -8.83
CA ILE A 123 -3.15 0.19 -9.77
C ILE A 123 -3.11 -1.17 -9.09
N TYR A 124 -3.64 -2.18 -9.77
CA TYR A 124 -3.72 -3.55 -9.29
C TYR A 124 -2.74 -4.46 -10.04
N PHE A 125 -2.25 -5.48 -9.32
CA PHE A 125 -1.36 -6.52 -9.81
C PHE A 125 -1.95 -7.88 -9.47
N PHE A 126 -2.17 -8.71 -10.49
CA PHE A 126 -2.77 -10.04 -10.41
C PHE A 126 -2.05 -11.01 -11.34
N ARG A 127 -2.09 -12.31 -11.04
CA ARG A 127 -1.74 -13.33 -12.04
C ARG A 127 -2.78 -13.34 -13.16
N ALA A 128 -2.39 -13.64 -14.40
CA ALA A 128 -3.30 -13.60 -15.54
C ALA A 128 -4.52 -14.52 -15.41
N ASP A 129 -4.38 -15.65 -14.73
CA ASP A 129 -5.43 -16.67 -14.54
C ASP A 129 -6.44 -16.33 -13.44
N SER A 130 -6.12 -15.40 -12.55
CA SER A 130 -6.92 -15.05 -11.37
C SER A 130 -7.34 -13.58 -11.31
N ALA A 131 -6.93 -12.79 -12.30
CA ALA A 131 -7.26 -11.38 -12.41
C ALA A 131 -8.78 -11.16 -12.59
N PRO A 132 -9.43 -10.35 -11.74
CA PRO A 132 -10.81 -9.95 -11.95
C PRO A 132 -10.93 -9.00 -13.16
N ASP A 133 -12.14 -8.86 -13.68
CA ASP A 133 -12.43 -7.80 -14.64
C ASP A 133 -12.34 -6.43 -13.95
N PRO A 134 -11.52 -5.48 -14.45
CA PRO A 134 -11.47 -4.13 -13.89
C PRO A 134 -12.84 -3.44 -13.82
N ASP A 135 -13.75 -3.72 -14.75
CA ASP A 135 -15.09 -3.14 -14.75
C ASP A 135 -15.95 -3.68 -13.60
N GLU A 136 -15.70 -4.91 -13.13
CA GLU A 136 -16.35 -5.44 -11.91
C GLU A 136 -15.93 -4.63 -10.67
N ILE A 137 -14.63 -4.34 -10.54
CA ILE A 137 -14.10 -3.56 -9.40
C ILE A 137 -14.73 -2.16 -9.39
N ILE A 138 -14.74 -1.50 -10.55
CA ILE A 138 -15.32 -0.16 -10.70
C ILE A 138 -16.81 -0.20 -10.37
N GLN A 139 -17.55 -1.18 -10.90
CA GLN A 139 -18.99 -1.29 -10.67
C GLN A 139 -19.31 -1.48 -9.18
N ARG A 140 -18.57 -2.35 -8.48
CA ARG A 140 -18.74 -2.55 -7.02
C ARG A 140 -18.38 -1.30 -6.22
N ASN A 141 -17.34 -0.56 -6.61
CA ASN A 141 -16.99 0.70 -5.97
C ASN A 141 -18.12 1.75 -6.12
N ILE A 142 -18.68 1.87 -7.33
CA ILE A 142 -19.80 2.77 -7.62
C ILE A 142 -21.02 2.39 -6.77
N GLU A 143 -21.37 1.10 -6.72
CA GLU A 143 -22.51 0.63 -5.92
C GLU A 143 -22.33 0.96 -4.44
N ALA A 144 -21.13 0.73 -3.90
CA ALA A 144 -20.82 1.06 -2.52
C ALA A 144 -20.96 2.56 -2.19
N ILE A 145 -20.54 3.47 -3.07
CA ILE A 145 -20.71 4.92 -2.80
C ILE A 145 -22.15 5.40 -3.00
N MET A 146 -22.91 4.78 -3.89
CA MET A 146 -24.32 5.12 -4.13
C MET A 146 -25.18 4.69 -2.94
N ASP A 147 -24.94 3.49 -2.41
CA ASP A 147 -25.70 2.88 -1.32
C ASP A 147 -25.19 3.27 0.09
N ASP A 148 -24.10 4.04 0.16
CA ASP A 148 -23.40 4.41 1.41
C ASP A 148 -22.87 3.18 2.19
N LYS A 149 -22.39 2.17 1.45
CA LYS A 149 -21.87 0.89 1.95
C LYS A 149 -20.38 0.73 1.67
N GLN A 150 -19.57 1.67 2.11
CA GLN A 150 -18.11 1.63 1.90
C GLN A 150 -17.45 0.39 2.51
N GLY A 151 -17.99 -0.11 3.63
CA GLY A 151 -17.54 -1.35 4.25
C GLY A 151 -17.60 -2.55 3.31
N ASP A 152 -18.65 -2.67 2.49
CA ASP A 152 -18.82 -3.79 1.56
C ASP A 152 -17.72 -3.77 0.47
N PHE A 153 -17.35 -2.59 -0.02
CA PHE A 153 -16.26 -2.46 -0.98
C PHE A 153 -14.90 -2.73 -0.34
N ALA A 154 -14.66 -2.26 0.89
CA ALA A 154 -13.43 -2.56 1.63
C ALA A 154 -13.26 -4.07 1.87
N GLN A 155 -14.34 -4.78 2.23
CA GLN A 155 -14.33 -6.25 2.33
C GLN A 155 -13.97 -6.91 1.00
N TYR A 156 -14.62 -6.47 -0.08
CA TYR A 156 -14.32 -6.96 -1.42
C TYR A 156 -12.85 -6.73 -1.81
N GLN A 157 -12.29 -5.55 -1.52
CA GLN A 157 -10.87 -5.25 -1.74
C GLN A 157 -9.95 -6.16 -0.90
N GLY A 158 -10.30 -6.44 0.36
CA GLY A 158 -9.57 -7.41 1.18
C GLY A 158 -9.53 -8.80 0.56
N ARG A 159 -10.66 -9.29 0.06
CA ARG A 159 -10.77 -10.60 -0.63
C ARG A 159 -10.05 -10.62 -1.97
N LEU A 160 -10.03 -9.51 -2.70
CA LEU A 160 -9.25 -9.37 -3.94
C LEU A 160 -7.75 -9.54 -3.67
N HIS A 161 -7.27 -9.02 -2.55
CA HIS A 161 -5.87 -9.14 -2.15
C HIS A 161 -5.52 -10.51 -1.54
N GLY A 162 -6.52 -11.31 -1.18
CA GLY A 162 -6.35 -12.62 -0.55
C GLY A 162 -6.02 -12.55 0.93
N TYR A 163 -6.53 -11.53 1.62
CA TYR A 163 -6.45 -11.47 3.08
C TYR A 163 -7.38 -12.51 3.73
N PRO A 164 -7.04 -13.04 4.92
CA PRO A 164 -7.88 -14.00 5.61
C PRO A 164 -9.30 -13.47 5.87
N ASP A 165 -10.33 -14.27 5.57
CA ASP A 165 -11.73 -13.87 5.78
C ASP A 165 -12.01 -13.52 7.24
N CYS A 166 -11.39 -14.20 8.21
CA CYS A 166 -11.53 -13.85 9.64
C CYS A 166 -11.12 -12.39 9.94
N CYS A 167 -9.99 -11.93 9.37
CA CYS A 167 -9.55 -10.55 9.52
C CYS A 167 -10.50 -9.58 8.78
N ILE A 168 -10.95 -9.93 7.58
CA ILE A 168 -11.90 -9.11 6.82
C ILE A 168 -13.23 -8.95 7.58
N ASP A 169 -13.75 -10.06 8.11
CA ASP A 169 -15.01 -10.13 8.81
C ASP A 169 -14.95 -9.39 10.16
N TYR A 170 -13.84 -9.52 10.90
CA TYR A 170 -13.59 -8.79 12.15
C TYR A 170 -13.67 -7.26 11.96
N PHE A 171 -12.99 -6.72 10.95
CA PHE A 171 -13.02 -5.27 10.66
C PHE A 171 -14.37 -4.79 10.10
N SER A 172 -15.13 -5.67 9.46
CA SER A 172 -16.39 -5.31 8.79
C SER A 172 -17.64 -5.40 9.67
N SER A 173 -17.61 -6.25 10.69
CA SER A 173 -18.70 -6.43 11.66
C SER A 173 -18.64 -5.43 12.83
N TYR A 174 -17.56 -4.67 12.89
CA TYR A 174 -17.25 -3.76 13.98
C TYR A 174 -18.10 -2.48 13.98
N ASN A 175 -18.65 -2.12 15.16
CA ASN A 175 -19.44 -0.90 15.33
C ASN A 175 -18.59 0.29 15.81
N ARG A 176 -18.20 1.15 14.85
CA ARG A 176 -17.41 2.38 15.10
C ARG A 176 -18.01 3.38 16.09
N GLN A 177 -19.26 3.23 16.50
CA GLN A 177 -19.91 4.11 17.48
C GLN A 177 -19.82 3.61 18.93
N GLN A 178 -19.44 2.35 19.16
CA GLN A 178 -19.60 1.70 20.46
C GLN A 178 -18.30 1.13 21.05
N ASP A 179 -17.33 0.79 20.21
CA ASP A 179 -16.15 0.03 20.63
C ASP A 179 -14.85 0.85 20.44
N ALA A 180 -13.69 0.31 20.86
CA ALA A 180 -12.35 0.88 20.57
C ALA A 180 -11.89 0.48 19.16
N ALA A 181 -11.35 1.41 18.36
CA ALA A 181 -11.14 1.18 16.92
C ALA A 181 -10.31 -0.11 16.67
N PRO A 182 -10.77 -1.05 15.82
CA PRO A 182 -10.15 -2.37 15.67
C PRO A 182 -8.73 -2.26 15.11
N GLU A 183 -8.42 -1.15 14.42
CA GLU A 183 -7.07 -0.83 13.97
C GLU A 183 -6.09 -0.66 15.14
N VAL A 184 -6.55 -0.11 16.28
CA VAL A 184 -5.75 0.06 17.51
C VAL A 184 -5.54 -1.29 18.18
N GLU A 185 -6.60 -2.10 18.31
CA GLU A 185 -6.51 -3.44 18.90
C GLU A 185 -5.54 -4.35 18.11
N ALA A 186 -5.57 -4.25 16.78
CA ALA A 186 -4.71 -5.04 15.90
C ALA A 186 -3.20 -4.76 16.10
N VAL A 187 -2.83 -3.51 16.39
CA VAL A 187 -1.41 -3.10 16.50
C VAL A 187 -0.88 -3.13 17.93
N GLU A 188 -1.75 -3.25 18.93
CA GLU A 188 -1.40 -3.30 20.34
C GLU A 188 -0.32 -4.35 20.66
N PRO A 189 -0.35 -5.58 20.11
CA PRO A 189 0.69 -6.58 20.37
C PRO A 189 2.10 -6.16 19.95
N LEU A 190 2.24 -5.16 19.06
CA LEU A 190 3.53 -4.66 18.58
C LEU A 190 4.03 -3.44 19.35
N SER A 191 3.19 -2.82 20.19
CA SER A 191 3.44 -1.52 20.81
C SER A 191 4.77 -1.45 21.57
N ASP A 192 5.08 -2.46 22.39
CA ASP A 192 6.30 -2.52 23.22
C ASP A 192 7.59 -2.58 22.38
N ALA A 193 7.53 -3.04 21.13
CA ALA A 193 8.66 -3.11 20.22
C ALA A 193 8.77 -1.88 19.30
N ILE A 194 7.90 -0.88 19.48
CA ILE A 194 7.87 0.33 18.67
C ILE A 194 8.33 1.53 19.52
N ASN A 195 9.40 2.19 19.09
CA ASN A 195 9.93 3.35 19.79
C ASN A 195 9.20 4.64 19.37
N ASP A 196 8.11 4.95 20.07
CA ASP A 196 7.29 6.15 19.83
C ASP A 196 8.06 7.46 19.93
N ASN A 197 9.07 7.53 20.81
CA ASN A 197 9.86 8.75 20.96
C ASN A 197 10.63 9.06 19.67
N VAL A 198 11.21 8.04 19.05
CA VAL A 198 11.95 8.20 17.78
C VAL A 198 10.99 8.45 16.61
N LEU A 199 9.80 7.85 16.62
CA LEU A 199 8.75 8.11 15.62
C LEU A 199 8.24 9.56 15.64
N GLN A 200 8.08 10.14 16.83
CA GLN A 200 7.60 11.52 16.99
C GLN A 200 8.66 12.55 16.56
N ASP A 201 9.94 12.23 16.72
CA ASP A 201 11.08 13.07 16.33
C ASP A 201 11.53 12.88 14.86
N ALA A 202 10.88 11.98 14.11
CA ALA A 202 11.27 11.55 12.75
C ALA A 202 11.31 12.66 11.69
N SER A 203 10.83 13.87 12.00
CA SER A 203 11.05 15.04 11.14
C SER A 203 12.53 15.45 11.02
N ASN A 204 13.41 14.97 11.92
CA ASN A 204 14.83 15.32 12.01
C ASN A 204 15.80 14.14 12.21
N SER A 205 15.34 12.88 12.29
CA SER A 205 16.23 11.78 12.69
C SER A 205 16.94 11.11 11.50
N SER A 206 18.25 10.90 11.66
CA SER A 206 19.07 10.01 10.82
C SER A 206 18.96 8.54 11.25
N ALA A 207 17.95 8.21 12.06
CA ALA A 207 17.77 6.90 12.66
C ALA A 207 17.49 5.85 11.57
N SER A 208 18.11 4.68 11.72
CA SER A 208 17.78 3.52 10.88
C SER A 208 16.42 2.97 11.27
N ILE A 209 15.71 2.37 10.32
CA ILE A 209 14.45 1.63 10.59
C ILE A 209 14.57 0.65 11.76
N LYS A 210 15.75 0.06 11.98
CA LYS A 210 15.99 -0.89 13.08
C LYS A 210 15.84 -0.26 14.46
N GLU A 211 16.14 1.04 14.61
CA GLU A 211 16.02 1.78 15.88
C GLU A 211 14.57 2.07 16.26
N PHE A 212 13.67 2.14 15.26
CA PHE A 212 12.24 2.33 15.50
C PHE A 212 11.55 1.04 15.93
N PHE A 213 12.10 -0.11 15.54
CA PHE A 213 11.47 -1.44 15.64
C PHE A 213 12.43 -2.47 16.24
N GLU A 214 13.18 -2.09 17.28
CA GLU A 214 14.15 -2.97 17.94
C GLU A 214 13.43 -4.19 18.54
N GLY A 215 13.96 -5.39 18.31
CA GLY A 215 13.36 -6.62 18.84
C GLY A 215 12.02 -7.05 18.21
N ILE A 216 11.45 -6.31 17.25
CA ILE A 216 10.10 -6.60 16.73
C ILE A 216 9.92 -8.01 16.14
N PHE A 217 11.00 -8.63 15.64
CA PHE A 217 10.97 -10.00 15.12
C PHE A 217 10.97 -11.09 16.20
N GLU A 218 11.15 -10.72 17.47
CA GLU A 218 10.90 -11.60 18.62
C GLU A 218 9.40 -11.76 18.89
N LEU A 219 8.57 -10.83 18.39
CA LEU A 219 7.12 -10.88 18.45
C LEU A 219 6.57 -11.64 17.24
N PRO A 220 5.89 -12.79 17.42
CA PRO A 220 5.33 -13.54 16.29
C PRO A 220 4.29 -12.76 15.47
N ASP A 221 3.68 -11.73 16.05
CA ASP A 221 2.65 -10.91 15.43
C ASP A 221 3.15 -10.07 14.26
N ILE A 222 4.45 -9.76 14.19
CA ILE A 222 5.03 -9.01 13.07
C ILE A 222 4.71 -9.65 11.72
N TYR A 223 4.71 -10.98 11.66
CA TYR A 223 4.46 -11.72 10.42
C TYR A 223 3.03 -11.52 9.93
N ALA A 224 2.06 -11.23 10.81
CA ALA A 224 0.69 -10.95 10.38
C ALA A 224 0.56 -9.62 9.61
N PHE A 225 1.56 -8.72 9.70
CA PHE A 225 1.61 -7.44 8.99
C PHE A 225 2.40 -7.53 7.67
N PHE A 226 2.03 -8.50 6.83
CA PHE A 226 2.71 -8.77 5.55
C PHE A 226 2.31 -7.83 4.40
N ALA A 227 1.38 -6.90 4.62
CA ALA A 227 0.90 -5.96 3.59
C ALA A 227 0.52 -4.60 4.19
N ARG A 228 0.69 -3.52 3.40
CA ARG A 228 0.18 -2.19 3.78
C ARG A 228 -1.34 -2.15 3.73
N GLU A 229 -1.93 -1.28 4.56
CA GLU A 229 -3.39 -1.10 4.66
C GLU A 229 -4.14 -2.40 5.03
N PHE A 230 -3.42 -3.38 5.59
CA PHE A 230 -3.99 -4.58 6.18
C PHE A 230 -3.79 -4.54 7.69
N TYR A 231 -4.85 -4.88 8.41
CA TYR A 231 -4.82 -5.08 9.86
C TYR A 231 -5.29 -6.51 10.14
N PRO A 232 -4.47 -7.33 10.82
CA PRO A 232 -4.91 -8.63 11.27
C PRO A 232 -5.88 -8.49 12.44
N GLU A 233 -6.84 -9.40 12.56
CA GLU A 233 -7.50 -9.63 13.84
C GLU A 233 -6.43 -9.97 14.90
N PRO A 234 -6.53 -9.44 16.14
CA PRO A 234 -5.58 -9.77 17.21
C PRO A 234 -5.43 -11.29 17.38
N ASP A 235 -4.20 -11.77 17.57
CA ASP A 235 -3.86 -13.19 17.70
C ASP A 235 -4.31 -14.09 16.53
N CYS A 236 -4.57 -13.52 15.34
CA CYS A 236 -5.01 -14.28 14.18
C CYS A 236 -3.93 -15.24 13.67
N ASN A 237 -4.04 -16.52 14.07
CA ASN A 237 -3.15 -17.58 13.62
C ASN A 237 -3.14 -17.78 12.10
N GLN A 238 -4.24 -17.49 11.41
CA GLN A 238 -4.30 -17.63 9.95
C GLN A 238 -3.48 -16.54 9.26
N ALA A 239 -3.63 -15.27 9.68
CA ALA A 239 -2.82 -14.16 9.18
C ALA A 239 -1.33 -14.39 9.47
N ARG A 240 -1.00 -14.86 10.68
CA ARG A 240 0.39 -15.17 11.06
C ARG A 240 1.00 -16.26 10.21
N LYS A 241 0.29 -17.39 10.00
CA LYS A 241 0.78 -18.50 9.15
C LYS A 241 0.98 -18.07 7.70
N GLN A 242 0.02 -17.32 7.14
CA GLN A 242 0.15 -16.79 5.79
C GLN A 242 1.32 -15.81 5.69
N GLY A 243 1.49 -14.95 6.69
CA GLY A 243 2.60 -14.02 6.79
C GLY A 243 3.98 -14.68 6.85
N ILE A 244 4.12 -15.77 7.62
CA ILE A 244 5.34 -16.58 7.66
C ILE A 244 5.61 -17.20 6.28
N SER A 245 4.58 -17.77 5.64
CA SER A 245 4.70 -18.33 4.28
C SER A 245 5.19 -17.29 3.27
N ILE A 246 4.62 -16.07 3.31
CA ILE A 246 5.08 -14.94 2.51
C ILE A 246 6.53 -14.57 2.84
N TYR A 247 6.87 -14.50 4.12
CA TYR A 247 8.22 -14.15 4.56
C TYR A 247 9.27 -15.13 4.02
N ASP A 248 9.00 -16.44 4.15
CA ASP A 248 9.90 -17.51 3.70
C ASP A 248 10.10 -17.44 2.18
N VAL A 249 9.01 -17.35 1.41
CA VAL A 249 9.03 -17.24 -0.04
C VAL A 249 9.77 -15.99 -0.53
N LEU A 250 9.59 -14.86 0.15
CA LEU A 250 10.31 -13.64 -0.19
C LEU A 250 11.81 -13.75 0.13
N CYS A 251 12.18 -14.39 1.24
CA CYS A 251 13.57 -14.64 1.62
C CYS A 251 14.28 -15.61 0.67
N ASP A 252 13.56 -16.54 0.04
CA ASP A 252 14.13 -17.41 -1.00
C ASP A 252 14.60 -16.62 -2.24
N GLY A 253 13.95 -15.48 -2.52
CA GLY A 253 14.23 -14.64 -3.71
C GLY A 253 15.01 -13.36 -3.43
N CYS A 254 15.12 -12.95 -2.17
CA CYS A 254 15.62 -11.64 -1.76
C CYS A 254 16.45 -11.71 -0.46
N PRO A 255 17.41 -10.78 -0.27
CA PRO A 255 18.15 -10.66 0.99
C PRO A 255 17.23 -10.52 2.20
N GLU A 256 17.48 -11.29 3.25
CA GLU A 256 16.60 -11.34 4.44
C GLU A 256 16.44 -9.94 5.08
N THR A 257 17.51 -9.14 5.09
CA THR A 257 17.48 -7.76 5.62
C THR A 257 16.45 -6.89 4.90
N LEU A 258 16.32 -7.02 3.56
CA LEU A 258 15.34 -6.28 2.78
C LEU A 258 13.91 -6.72 3.14
N ILE A 259 13.70 -8.01 3.34
CA ILE A 259 12.39 -8.57 3.71
C ILE A 259 12.03 -8.16 5.13
N LYS A 260 12.97 -8.17 6.07
CA LYS A 260 12.72 -7.67 7.44
C LYS A 260 12.30 -6.20 7.43
N ASP A 261 12.93 -5.36 6.61
CA ASP A 261 12.55 -3.95 6.48
C ASP A 261 11.17 -3.78 5.85
N PHE A 262 10.80 -4.62 4.87
CA PHE A 262 9.45 -4.63 4.31
C PHE A 262 8.37 -4.85 5.38
N PHE A 263 8.55 -5.86 6.24
CA PHE A 263 7.63 -6.14 7.34
C PHE A 263 7.62 -5.03 8.40
N ARG A 264 8.78 -4.47 8.76
CA ARG A 264 8.85 -3.28 9.64
C ARG A 264 8.07 -2.10 9.09
N ILE A 265 8.22 -1.80 7.80
CA ILE A 265 7.51 -0.70 7.14
C ILE A 265 6.00 -0.94 7.17
N ASN A 266 5.55 -2.16 6.88
CA ASN A 266 4.12 -2.48 6.89
C ASN A 266 3.52 -2.38 8.30
N ALA A 267 4.18 -2.96 9.31
CA ALA A 267 3.77 -2.85 10.70
C ALA A 267 3.79 -1.40 11.20
N GLY A 268 4.87 -0.67 10.96
CA GLY A 268 4.99 0.74 11.32
C GLY A 268 3.94 1.62 10.65
N TRP A 269 3.62 1.33 9.38
CA TRP A 269 2.56 2.01 8.66
C TRP A 269 1.19 1.78 9.31
N SER A 270 0.84 0.52 9.58
CA SER A 270 -0.41 0.17 10.25
C SER A 270 -0.47 0.76 11.66
N TYR A 271 0.62 0.73 12.42
CA TYR A 271 0.72 1.35 13.74
C TYR A 271 0.43 2.86 13.72
N GLN A 272 1.11 3.62 12.85
CA GLN A 272 0.86 5.07 12.75
C GLN A 272 -0.56 5.38 12.26
N MET A 273 -1.07 4.60 11.32
CA MET A 273 -2.43 4.78 10.81
C MET A 273 -3.48 4.50 11.89
N ALA A 274 -3.31 3.47 12.72
CA ALA A 274 -4.19 3.18 13.85
C ALA A 274 -4.25 4.34 14.86
N HIS A 275 -3.08 4.88 15.23
CA HIS A 275 -3.00 6.00 16.19
C HIS A 275 -3.58 7.32 15.62
N ASN A 276 -3.49 7.51 14.30
CA ASN A 276 -4.07 8.66 13.62
C ASN A 276 -5.62 8.65 13.61
N ILE A 277 -6.26 7.47 13.66
CA ILE A 277 -7.72 7.35 13.77
C ILE A 277 -8.21 7.97 15.09
N SER A 278 -7.43 7.80 16.16
CA SER A 278 -7.72 8.35 17.49
C SER A 278 -7.49 9.86 17.60
N SER A 279 -6.87 10.52 16.60
CA SER A 279 -6.58 11.96 16.58
C SER A 279 -6.86 12.61 15.20
N PRO A 280 -8.13 12.95 14.89
CA PRO A 280 -8.57 13.34 13.55
C PRO A 280 -7.92 14.60 12.97
N THR A 281 -7.32 15.46 13.80
CA THR A 281 -6.65 16.70 13.36
C THR A 281 -5.28 16.48 12.73
N LYS A 282 -4.72 15.25 12.80
CA LYS A 282 -3.41 14.88 12.26
C LYS A 282 -3.43 13.71 11.29
N ALA A 283 -4.61 13.18 10.94
CA ALA A 283 -4.75 11.96 10.15
C ALA A 283 -4.13 12.12 8.76
N SER A 284 -2.88 11.67 8.63
CA SER A 284 -2.11 11.68 7.40
C SER A 284 -1.35 10.37 7.31
N LYS A 285 -1.25 9.83 6.09
CA LYS A 285 -0.45 8.64 5.84
C LYS A 285 1.01 8.91 6.26
N PRO A 286 1.74 7.89 6.75
CA PRO A 286 3.18 8.02 7.00
C PRO A 286 3.88 8.64 5.78
N SER A 287 4.63 9.71 6.01
CA SER A 287 5.32 10.40 4.92
C SER A 287 6.50 9.56 4.42
N PRO A 288 6.86 9.63 3.13
CA PRO A 288 8.02 8.91 2.59
C PRO A 288 9.31 9.21 3.38
N GLY A 289 9.90 8.17 3.97
CA GLY A 289 11.07 8.25 4.84
C GLY A 289 10.79 8.48 6.33
N SER A 290 9.53 8.44 6.77
CA SER A 290 9.15 8.59 8.20
C SER A 290 9.65 7.48 9.12
N PHE A 291 10.14 6.37 8.56
CA PHE A 291 10.70 5.23 9.30
C PHE A 291 12.18 5.05 8.95
N GLY A 292 12.90 6.16 8.77
CA GLY A 292 14.30 6.15 8.36
C GLY A 292 14.52 6.12 6.86
N ARG A 293 15.81 6.06 6.48
CA ARG A 293 16.25 6.05 5.08
C ARG A 293 15.67 4.86 4.34
N GLU A 294 15.62 3.69 4.96
CA GLU A 294 15.14 2.43 4.41
C GLU A 294 13.70 2.56 3.90
N HIS A 295 12.82 3.23 4.64
CA HIS A 295 11.47 3.52 4.16
C HIS A 295 11.46 4.37 2.88
N LEU A 296 12.34 5.37 2.78
CA LEU A 296 12.45 6.18 1.57
C LEU A 296 12.96 5.36 0.38
N LEU A 297 13.93 4.47 0.60
CA LEU A 297 14.47 3.59 -0.45
C LEU A 297 13.39 2.74 -1.09
N PHE A 298 12.36 2.34 -0.34
CA PHE A 298 11.30 1.48 -0.87
C PHE A 298 10.47 2.12 -1.99
N TYR A 299 10.55 3.44 -2.17
CA TYR A 299 9.94 4.17 -3.27
C TYR A 299 10.75 4.08 -4.58
N LEU A 300 11.98 3.57 -4.54
CA LEU A 300 12.81 3.36 -5.72
C LEU A 300 12.53 2.03 -6.42
N PRO A 301 12.91 1.90 -7.71
CA PRO A 301 12.82 0.64 -8.42
C PRO A 301 13.51 -0.50 -7.66
N PHE A 302 12.85 -1.65 -7.58
CA PHE A 302 13.32 -2.83 -6.83
C PHE A 302 14.75 -3.23 -7.15
N LEU A 303 15.12 -3.22 -8.43
CA LEU A 303 16.49 -3.57 -8.84
C LEU A 303 17.53 -2.59 -8.29
N SER A 304 17.18 -1.31 -8.19
CA SER A 304 18.07 -0.27 -7.65
C SER A 304 18.29 -0.50 -6.15
N VAL A 305 17.23 -0.77 -5.39
CA VAL A 305 17.32 -1.02 -3.94
C VAL A 305 18.08 -2.30 -3.63
N ARG A 306 17.76 -3.40 -4.33
CA ARG A 306 18.44 -4.69 -4.14
C ARG A 306 19.94 -4.65 -4.49
N SER A 307 20.37 -3.64 -5.24
CA SER A 307 21.79 -3.42 -5.59
C SER A 307 22.55 -2.57 -4.57
N LEU A 308 21.90 -2.10 -3.51
CA LEU A 308 22.55 -1.28 -2.48
C LEU A 308 23.32 -2.15 -1.49
N PRO A 309 24.51 -1.71 -1.03
CA PRO A 309 25.34 -2.49 -0.10
C PRO A 309 24.65 -2.88 1.21
N GLU A 310 23.72 -2.05 1.69
CA GLU A 310 22.95 -2.30 2.92
C GLU A 310 22.01 -3.52 2.82
N TYR A 311 21.77 -4.00 1.60
CA TYR A 311 20.96 -5.19 1.30
C TYR A 311 21.78 -6.30 0.63
N PHE A 312 23.11 -6.26 0.70
CA PHE A 312 23.92 -7.43 0.37
C PHE A 312 23.96 -8.34 1.60
N ASP A 313 23.63 -9.62 1.42
CA ASP A 313 23.84 -10.61 2.46
C ASP A 313 25.35 -10.66 2.76
N GLU A 314 25.73 -10.38 4.00
CA GLU A 314 27.01 -10.84 4.52
C GLU A 314 26.90 -12.37 4.59
N GLY A 315 27.47 -13.04 3.57
CA GLY A 315 27.53 -14.50 3.51
C GLY A 315 28.31 -15.12 4.67
#